data_AF-A0A368VHK3-F1
#
_entry.id   AF-A0A368VHK3-F1
#
_cell.length_a   1.000
_cell.length_b   1.000
_cell.length_c   1.000
_cell.angle_alpha   90.00
_cell.angle_beta   90.00
_cell.angle_gamma   90.00
#
_symmetry.space_group_name_H-M   'P 1'
#
loop_
_entity.id
_entity.type
_entity.pdbx_description
1 polymer ?
#
loop_
_entity_poly.entity_id
_entity_poly.type
_entity_poly.pdbx_seq_one_letter_code
_entity_poly.pdbx_strand_id
1 'polypeptide(L)'
;MKYVNADIIFPEELLKEIQKYVHGGMVYVPKPKGLRKKWGENSGSRKYLNHRNNEIRQKFSFGVTIDQLSDQFCLSCYSIKKIVYSKK
;
A
#
# COMPACT_ATOMS: atom_id res chain seq x y z
N MET A 1 -7.71 9.48 6.55
CA MET A 1 -8.11 10.75 5.89
C MET A 1 -8.93 11.51 6.91
N LYS A 2 -8.68 12.80 7.11
CA LYS A 2 -9.49 13.61 8.04
C LYS A 2 -10.85 13.86 7.39
N TYR A 3 -11.93 13.73 8.15
CA TYR A 3 -13.25 14.15 7.71
C TYR A 3 -13.24 15.65 7.47
N VAL A 4 -13.80 16.08 6.35
CA VAL A 4 -13.98 17.51 6.05
C VAL A 4 -15.39 17.69 5.50
N ASN A 5 -16.08 18.71 6.00
CA ASN A 5 -17.44 19.02 5.57
C ASN A 5 -17.42 19.55 4.13
N ALA A 6 -18.29 18.99 3.28
CA ALA A 6 -18.43 19.35 1.88
C ALA A 6 -18.84 20.82 1.68
N ASP A 7 -19.68 21.36 2.57
CA ASP A 7 -20.16 22.75 2.53
C ASP A 7 -19.02 23.78 2.71
N ILE A 8 -17.89 23.36 3.27
CA ILE A 8 -16.72 24.22 3.51
C ILE A 8 -15.76 24.20 2.31
N ILE A 9 -15.78 23.14 1.50
CA ILE A 9 -14.76 22.90 0.47
C ILE A 9 -15.27 23.15 -0.93
N PHE A 10 -16.53 22.79 -1.22
CA PHE A 10 -17.07 22.83 -2.58
C PHE A 10 -17.94 24.08 -2.81
N PRO A 11 -17.90 24.66 -4.01
CA PRO A 11 -18.84 25.70 -4.42
C PRO A 11 -20.29 25.21 -4.37
N GLU A 12 -21.23 26.12 -4.09
CA GLU A 12 -22.66 25.81 -3.96
C GLU A 12 -23.23 25.10 -5.19
N GLU A 13 -22.85 25.54 -6.41
CA GLU A 13 -23.31 24.94 -7.66
C GLU A 13 -22.90 23.47 -7.77
N LEU A 14 -21.66 23.15 -7.38
CA LEU A 14 -21.16 21.77 -7.39
C LEU A 14 -21.86 20.91 -6.32
N LEU A 15 -22.14 21.47 -5.14
CA LEU A 15 -22.89 20.78 -4.10
C LEU A 15 -24.30 20.44 -4.56
N LYS A 16 -25.00 21.37 -5.22
CA LYS A 16 -26.32 21.11 -5.81
C LYS A 16 -26.27 19.98 -6.83
N GLU A 17 -25.24 19.93 -7.68
CA GLU A 17 -25.08 18.83 -8.64
C GLU A 17 -24.79 17.49 -7.96
N ILE A 18 -23.90 17.45 -6.95
CA ILE A 18 -23.60 16.22 -6.20
C ILE A 18 -24.86 15.71 -5.48
N GLN A 19 -25.63 16.61 -4.88
CA GLN A 19 -26.84 16.28 -4.14
C GLN A 19 -27.85 15.52 -5.02
N LYS A 20 -27.96 15.82 -6.33
CA LYS A 20 -28.82 15.06 -7.26
C LYS A 20 -28.53 13.56 -7.28
N TYR A 21 -27.30 13.15 -6.96
CA TYR A 21 -26.88 11.74 -6.94
C TYR A 21 -26.76 11.18 -5.52
N VAL A 22 -26.37 12.00 -4.54
CA VAL A 22 -26.16 11.59 -3.15
C VAL A 22 -26.64 12.68 -2.18
N HIS A 23 -27.77 12.43 -1.52
CA HIS A 23 -28.29 13.28 -0.45
C HIS A 23 -27.93 12.73 0.94
N GLY A 24 -27.11 13.46 1.71
CA GLY A 24 -26.76 13.10 3.10
C GLY A 24 -25.77 11.94 3.26
N GLY A 25 -25.15 11.48 2.17
CA GLY A 25 -24.19 10.37 2.16
C GLY A 25 -22.73 10.79 2.14
N MET A 26 -21.82 9.84 2.43
CA MET A 26 -20.37 10.03 2.26
C MET A 26 -19.93 9.55 0.88
N VAL A 27 -19.27 10.43 0.13
CA VAL A 27 -18.71 10.12 -1.20
C VAL A 27 -17.19 10.11 -1.13
N TYR A 28 -16.57 9.01 -1.58
CA TYR A 28 -15.12 8.96 -1.73
C TYR A 28 -14.69 9.62 -3.04
N VAL A 29 -13.90 10.70 -2.93
CA VAL A 29 -13.27 11.33 -4.09
C VAL A 29 -11.87 10.73 -4.29
N PRO A 30 -11.66 9.89 -5.31
CA PRO A 30 -10.34 9.31 -5.57
C PRO A 30 -9.34 10.39 -5.97
N LYS A 31 -8.06 10.18 -5.61
CA LYS A 31 -6.97 11.01 -6.15
C LYS A 31 -6.95 10.95 -7.69
N PRO A 32 -6.64 12.07 -8.36
CA PRO A 32 -6.43 12.09 -9.80
C PRO A 32 -5.43 11.03 -10.25
N LYS A 33 -5.68 10.42 -11.41
CA LYS A 33 -4.76 9.46 -12.02
C LYS A 33 -3.39 10.16 -12.21
N GLY A 34 -2.31 9.53 -11.74
CA GLY A 34 -0.95 10.12 -11.72
C GLY A 34 -0.48 10.62 -10.36
N LEU A 35 -1.37 11.07 -9.47
CA LEU A 35 -1.06 11.44 -8.08
C LEU A 35 -1.22 10.27 -7.08
N ARG A 36 -1.66 9.12 -7.59
CA ARG A 36 -1.71 7.87 -6.83
C ARG A 36 -0.29 7.36 -6.62
N LYS A 37 0.32 7.76 -5.51
CA LYS A 37 1.52 7.10 -4.99
C LYS A 37 1.23 5.62 -4.79
N LYS A 38 2.15 4.75 -5.19
CA LYS A 38 1.99 3.31 -5.02
C LYS A 38 1.91 3.00 -3.52
N TRP A 39 1.14 1.98 -3.17
CA TRP A 39 0.97 1.56 -1.78
C TRP A 39 2.34 1.39 -1.09
N GLY A 40 2.51 2.04 0.06
CA GLY A 40 3.74 2.03 0.87
C GLY A 40 4.82 3.08 0.51
N GLU A 41 4.59 3.98 -0.46
CA GLU A 41 5.54 5.04 -0.82
C GLU A 41 5.59 6.20 0.18
N ASN A 42 4.46 6.56 0.81
CA ASN A 42 4.42 7.66 1.80
C ASN A 42 4.89 7.26 3.20
N SER A 43 4.75 5.98 3.57
CA SER A 43 5.09 5.48 4.91
C SER A 43 6.51 4.90 5.00
N GLY A 44 7.27 4.90 3.90
CA GLY A 44 8.59 4.23 3.83
C GLY A 44 8.53 2.69 3.86
N SER A 45 7.39 2.11 4.20
CA SER A 45 7.20 0.66 4.33
C SER A 45 7.58 -0.10 3.06
N ARG A 46 7.35 0.48 1.88
CA ARG A 46 7.75 -0.16 0.61
C ARG A 46 9.27 -0.24 0.45
N LYS A 47 10.01 0.78 0.88
CA LYS A 47 11.48 0.76 0.85
C LYS A 47 12.03 -0.29 1.81
N TYR A 48 11.51 -0.33 3.03
CA TYR A 48 11.88 -1.35 4.01
C TYR A 48 11.62 -2.78 3.51
N LEU A 49 10.41 -3.05 2.99
CA LEU A 49 10.06 -4.36 2.47
C LEU A 49 10.94 -4.76 1.28
N ASN A 50 11.25 -3.82 0.39
CA ASN A 50 12.17 -4.08 -0.73
C ASN A 50 13.58 -4.41 -0.25
N HIS A 51 14.11 -3.68 0.73
CA HIS A 51 15.43 -3.94 1.31
C HIS A 51 15.49 -5.31 1.96
N ARG A 52 14.56 -5.61 2.89
CA ARG A 52 14.44 -6.91 3.55
C ARG A 52 14.31 -8.05 2.53
N ASN A 53 13.46 -7.90 1.52
CA ASN A 53 13.26 -8.95 0.52
C ASN A 53 14.50 -9.17 -0.37
N ASN A 54 15.32 -8.14 -0.62
CA ASN A 54 16.60 -8.32 -1.31
C ASN A 54 17.62 -9.03 -0.42
N GLU A 55 17.68 -8.70 0.86
CA GLU A 55 18.55 -9.38 1.83
C GLU A 55 18.20 -10.87 1.97
N ILE A 56 16.90 -11.20 2.05
CA ILE A 56 16.41 -12.58 2.06
C ILE A 56 16.88 -13.34 0.81
N ARG A 57 16.76 -12.74 -0.39
CA ARG A 57 17.22 -13.37 -1.64
C ARG A 57 18.72 -13.57 -1.68
N GLN A 58 19.48 -12.59 -1.20
CA GLN A 58 20.94 -12.67 -1.15
C GLN A 58 21.38 -13.81 -0.22
N LYS A 59 20.86 -13.87 1.01
CA LYS A 59 21.15 -14.96 1.95
C LYS A 59 20.75 -16.33 1.39
N PHE A 60 19.60 -16.42 0.74
CA PHE A 60 19.17 -17.65 0.06
C PHE A 60 20.16 -18.06 -1.05
N SER A 61 20.67 -17.11 -1.86
CA SER A 61 21.68 -17.42 -2.88
C SER A 61 23.03 -17.88 -2.31
N PHE A 62 23.31 -17.56 -1.05
CA PHE A 62 24.48 -18.06 -0.31
C PHE A 62 24.23 -19.40 0.40
N GLY A 63 23.07 -20.04 0.18
CA GLY A 63 22.76 -21.37 0.70
C GLY A 63 22.04 -21.40 2.04
N VAL A 64 21.61 -20.25 2.59
CA VAL A 64 20.77 -20.22 3.81
C VAL A 64 19.41 -20.85 3.50
N THR A 65 18.95 -21.76 4.35
CA THR A 65 17.71 -22.52 4.10
C THR A 65 16.46 -21.68 4.31
N ILE A 66 15.33 -22.14 3.77
CA ILE A 66 14.03 -21.47 3.94
C ILE A 66 13.63 -21.39 5.42
N ASP A 67 13.90 -22.43 6.19
CA ASP A 67 13.56 -22.49 7.62
C ASP A 67 14.42 -21.50 8.43
N GLN A 68 15.73 -21.43 8.15
CA GLN A 68 16.62 -20.44 8.77
C GLN A 68 16.20 -18.99 8.45
N LEU A 69 15.79 -18.73 7.21
CA LEU A 69 15.26 -17.43 6.80
C LEU A 69 13.91 -17.13 7.45
N SER A 70 13.06 -18.15 7.62
CA SER A 70 11.76 -18.03 8.30
C SER A 70 11.96 -17.54 9.73
N ASP A 71 12.87 -18.17 10.46
CA ASP A 71 13.19 -17.82 11.85
C ASP A 71 13.86 -16.45 11.92
N GLN A 72 14.87 -16.19 11.08
CA GLN A 72 15.63 -14.94 11.09
C GLN A 72 14.77 -13.71 10.81
N PHE A 73 13.81 -13.81 9.90
CA PHE A 73 12.97 -12.68 9.49
C PHE A 73 11.57 -12.71 10.12
N CYS A 74 11.28 -13.70 10.98
CA CYS A 74 9.97 -13.92 11.59
C CYS A 74 8.84 -13.98 10.53
N LEU A 75 9.08 -14.71 9.45
CA LEU A 75 8.15 -14.88 8.32
C LEU A 75 7.86 -16.35 8.12
N SER A 76 6.61 -16.71 7.80
CA SER A 76 6.31 -18.11 7.47
C SER A 76 7.17 -18.63 6.30
N CYS A 77 7.48 -19.93 6.29
CA CYS A 77 8.19 -20.56 5.18
C CYS A 77 7.51 -20.30 3.82
N TYR A 78 6.18 -20.20 3.79
CA TYR A 78 5.44 -19.82 2.58
C TYR A 78 5.74 -18.39 2.12
N SER A 79 5.85 -17.44 3.04
CA SER A 79 6.22 -16.05 2.73
C SER A 79 7.65 -15.96 2.22
N ILE A 80 8.59 -16.69 2.85
CA ILE A 80 9.97 -16.80 2.38
C ILE A 80 10.01 -17.39 0.97
N LYS A 81 9.30 -18.50 0.71
CA LYS A 81 9.18 -19.11 -0.63
C LYS A 81 8.68 -18.09 -1.67
N LYS A 82 7.64 -17.32 -1.35
CA LYS A 82 7.19 -16.25 -2.25
C LYS A 82 8.27 -15.21 -2.53
N ILE A 83 9.04 -14.82 -1.52
CA ILE A 83 10.09 -13.81 -1.68
C ILE A 83 11.23 -14.34 -2.57
N VAL A 84 11.71 -15.55 -2.31
CA VAL A 84 12.88 -16.11 -3.01
C VAL A 84 12.54 -16.62 -4.42
N TYR A 85 11.32 -17.12 -4.65
CA TYR A 85 10.92 -17.66 -5.95
C TYR A 85 10.10 -16.71 -6.84
N SER A 86 9.54 -15.62 -6.30
CA SER A 86 8.87 -14.62 -7.15
C SER A 86 9.89 -13.82 -7.95
N LYS A 87 9.69 -13.75 -9.26
CA LYS A 87 10.41 -12.83 -10.15
C LYS A 87 10.13 -11.38 -9.71
N LYS A 88 11.15 -10.54 -9.86
CA LYS A 88 11.12 -9.12 -9.51
C LYS A 88 10.40 -8.31 -10.58
#